data_AF-A0A1Y4LXQ7-F1
#
_entry.id   AF-A0A1Y4LXQ7-F1
#
_cell.length_a   1.000
_cell.length_b   1.000
_cell.length_c   1.000
_cell.angle_alpha   90.00
_cell.angle_beta   90.00
_cell.angle_gamma   90.00
#
_symmetry.space_group_name_H-M   'P 1'
#
loop_
_entity.id
_entity.type
_entity.pdbx_description
1 polymer ?
#
loop_
_entity_poly.entity_id
_entity_poly.type
_entity_poly.pdbx_seq_one_letter_code
_entity_poly.pdbx_strand_id
1 'polypeptide(L)'
;MAVADRSIDPRILDSARTEFLASGFEKASLKTICEGAGVTTGALYKRYKGKEDLFCAVVEQTVADLYEVAHARGDKDPAAMSDQELIKAWDMDGADMMWWFRFLYDRRDDFYLLLSCSQGTRYANFPHDWVELLTKATSAYLAEAQRRGLCRNDVEPAELHILLSAFWTTIYEPFIHHFTWEQIEAHCRIVCGLFNWHGALHFQK
;
A
#
# COMPACT_ATOMS: atom_id res chain seq x y z
N MET A 1 -4.16 26.74 25.56
CA MET A 1 -4.57 26.71 24.14
C MET A 1 -5.86 25.92 24.06
N ALA A 2 -6.93 26.47 23.47
CA ALA A 2 -8.18 25.75 23.33
C ALA A 2 -7.97 24.54 22.41
N VAL A 3 -8.29 23.34 22.90
CA VAL A 3 -8.31 22.12 22.09
C VAL A 3 -9.32 22.36 20.97
N ALA A 4 -8.88 22.26 19.71
CA ALA A 4 -9.77 22.39 18.58
C ALA A 4 -10.86 21.31 18.70
N ASP A 5 -12.13 21.73 18.81
CA ASP A 5 -13.28 20.82 18.81
C ASP A 5 -13.22 19.97 17.54
N ARG A 6 -12.91 18.67 17.61
CA ARG A 6 -12.81 17.77 16.44
C ARG A 6 -14.09 16.99 16.16
N SER A 7 -15.21 17.36 16.80
CA SER A 7 -16.48 16.60 16.71
C SER A 7 -17.05 16.48 15.30
N ILE A 8 -16.72 17.41 14.39
CA ILE A 8 -17.17 17.41 13.00
C ILE A 8 -16.18 16.78 12.02
N ASP A 9 -14.95 16.46 12.45
CA ASP A 9 -13.91 15.91 11.59
C ASP A 9 -14.36 14.59 10.93
N PRO A 10 -15.00 13.62 11.62
CA PRO A 10 -15.46 12.38 10.98
C PRO A 10 -16.40 12.64 9.79
N ARG A 11 -17.36 13.56 9.93
CA ARG A 11 -18.30 13.92 8.86
C ARG A 11 -17.61 14.59 7.68
N ILE A 12 -16.60 15.43 7.94
CA ILE A 12 -15.81 16.08 6.90
C ILE A 12 -14.98 15.04 6.14
N LEU A 13 -14.29 14.14 6.87
CA LEU A 13 -13.46 13.10 6.27
C LEU A 13 -14.29 12.11 5.46
N ASP A 14 -15.45 11.68 5.94
CA ASP A 14 -16.34 10.79 5.20
C ASP A 14 -16.88 11.46 3.92
N SER A 15 -17.34 12.71 4.01
CA SER A 15 -17.79 13.45 2.83
C SER A 15 -16.65 13.72 1.85
N ALA A 16 -15.43 13.95 2.34
CA ALA A 16 -14.25 14.12 1.53
C ALA A 16 -13.87 12.82 0.82
N ARG A 17 -13.87 11.69 1.53
CA ARG A 17 -13.64 10.36 0.95
C ARG A 17 -14.62 10.10 -0.19
N THR A 18 -15.91 10.34 0.02
CA THR A 18 -16.93 10.17 -1.04
C THR A 18 -16.65 11.05 -2.26
N GLU A 19 -16.36 12.34 -2.07
CA GLU A 19 -16.06 13.25 -3.18
C GLU A 19 -14.78 12.86 -3.93
N PHE A 20 -13.72 12.50 -3.21
CA PHE A 20 -12.45 12.10 -3.80
C PHE A 20 -12.57 10.78 -4.56
N LEU A 21 -13.34 9.81 -4.06
CA LEU A 21 -13.61 8.56 -4.76
C LEU A 21 -14.39 8.80 -6.06
N ALA A 22 -15.34 9.75 -6.06
CA ALA A 22 -16.18 10.03 -7.21
C ALA A 22 -15.46 10.86 -8.29
N SER A 23 -14.65 11.85 -7.89
CA SER A 23 -14.13 12.87 -8.80
C SER A 23 -12.60 12.84 -8.98
N GLY A 24 -11.90 12.11 -8.13
CA GLY A 24 -10.45 12.26 -7.97
C GLY A 24 -10.06 13.58 -7.29
N PHE A 25 -8.83 13.69 -6.82
CA PHE A 25 -8.35 14.87 -6.11
C PHE A 25 -8.51 16.17 -6.93
N GLU A 26 -8.04 16.19 -8.17
CA GLU A 26 -7.99 17.43 -8.98
C GLU A 26 -9.37 18.04 -9.19
N LYS A 27 -10.37 17.21 -9.51
CA LYS A 27 -11.74 17.66 -9.82
C LYS A 27 -12.65 17.76 -8.61
N ALA A 28 -12.27 17.18 -7.46
CA ALA A 28 -13.04 17.26 -6.23
C ALA A 28 -13.29 18.72 -5.78
N SER A 29 -14.51 18.96 -5.30
CA SER A 29 -15.03 20.26 -4.88
C SER A 29 -15.12 20.38 -3.35
N LEU A 30 -14.36 21.32 -2.77
CA LEU A 30 -14.47 21.64 -1.34
C LEU A 30 -15.87 22.13 -0.95
N LYS A 31 -16.60 22.74 -1.90
CA LYS A 31 -17.99 23.15 -1.67
C LYS A 31 -18.89 21.93 -1.51
N THR A 32 -18.77 20.94 -2.41
CA THR A 32 -19.55 19.69 -2.36
C THR A 32 -19.25 18.94 -1.06
N ILE A 33 -17.98 18.90 -0.64
CA ILE A 33 -17.56 18.29 0.61
C ILE A 33 -18.18 19.01 1.82
N CYS A 34 -18.16 20.34 1.83
CA CYS A 34 -18.79 21.12 2.91
C CYS A 34 -20.30 20.87 2.99
N GLU A 35 -20.98 20.84 1.84
CA GLU A 35 -22.42 20.57 1.73
C GLU A 35 -22.76 19.15 2.21
N GLY A 36 -22.02 18.13 1.76
CA GLY A 36 -22.19 16.74 2.17
C GLY A 36 -21.89 16.51 3.65
N ALA A 37 -20.88 17.19 4.18
CA ALA A 37 -20.55 17.16 5.61
C ALA A 37 -21.49 18.03 6.45
N GLY A 38 -22.33 18.88 5.86
CA GLY A 38 -23.20 19.83 6.56
C GLY A 38 -22.44 20.89 7.37
N VAL A 39 -21.31 21.37 6.86
CA VAL A 39 -20.46 22.37 7.49
C VAL A 39 -20.26 23.58 6.57
N THR A 40 -19.81 24.70 7.13
CA THR A 40 -19.42 25.87 6.31
C THR A 40 -17.98 25.74 5.84
N THR A 41 -17.67 26.38 4.71
CA THR A 41 -16.29 26.45 4.19
C THR A 41 -15.32 27.08 5.20
N GLY A 42 -15.77 28.08 5.97
CA GLY A 42 -14.98 28.67 7.05
C GLY A 42 -14.69 27.70 8.20
N ALA A 43 -15.59 26.76 8.50
CA ALA A 43 -15.35 25.71 9.49
C ALA A 43 -14.32 24.69 9.00
N LEU A 44 -14.34 24.36 7.70
CA LEU A 44 -13.34 23.48 7.08
C LEU A 44 -11.93 24.11 7.11
N TYR A 45 -11.81 25.38 6.71
CA TYR A 45 -10.51 26.07 6.69
C TYR A 45 -9.88 26.31 8.06
N LYS A 46 -10.65 26.27 9.14
CA LYS A 46 -10.10 26.27 10.51
C LYS A 46 -9.35 24.98 10.86
N ARG A 47 -9.55 23.91 10.09
CA ARG A 47 -9.05 22.56 10.36
C ARG A 47 -8.01 22.12 9.34
N TYR A 48 -8.34 22.34 8.07
CA TYR A 48 -7.52 21.94 6.94
C TYR A 48 -7.09 23.17 6.16
N LYS A 49 -5.80 23.26 5.86
CA LYS A 49 -5.21 24.39 5.12
C LYS A 49 -5.72 24.46 3.67
N GLY A 50 -6.24 23.35 3.15
CA GLY A 50 -6.80 23.28 1.81
C GLY A 50 -7.21 21.85 1.44
N LYS A 51 -7.49 21.65 0.15
CA LYS A 51 -7.94 20.37 -0.39
C LYS A 51 -6.91 19.26 -0.22
N GLU A 52 -5.62 19.55 -0.43
CA GLU A 52 -4.54 18.56 -0.27
C GLU A 52 -4.37 18.12 1.17
N ASP A 53 -4.41 19.06 2.12
CA ASP A 53 -4.34 18.77 3.55
C ASP A 53 -5.50 17.87 4.01
N LEU A 54 -6.70 18.13 3.47
CA LEU A 54 -7.87 17.28 3.68
C LEU A 54 -7.72 15.90 3.03
N PHE A 55 -7.19 15.80 1.81
CA PHE A 55 -6.92 14.52 1.17
C PHE A 55 -5.93 13.69 1.99
N CYS A 56 -4.85 14.32 2.47
CA CYS A 56 -3.86 13.68 3.33
C CYS A 56 -4.50 13.15 4.62
N ALA A 57 -5.39 13.91 5.23
CA ALA A 57 -6.10 13.48 6.43
C ALA A 57 -7.06 12.31 6.17
N VAL A 58 -7.67 12.23 4.97
CA VAL A 58 -8.53 11.09 4.59
C VAL A 58 -7.74 9.80 4.54
N VAL A 59 -6.56 9.81 3.92
CA VAL A 59 -5.73 8.60 3.72
C VAL A 59 -4.71 8.35 4.82
N GLU A 60 -4.64 9.22 5.84
CA GLU A 60 -3.55 9.26 6.84
C GLU A 60 -3.35 7.91 7.53
N GLN A 61 -4.43 7.30 8.03
CA GLN A 61 -4.36 6.03 8.74
C GLN A 61 -3.92 4.89 7.82
N THR A 62 -4.47 4.82 6.61
CA THR A 62 -4.11 3.79 5.63
C THR A 62 -2.65 3.91 5.23
N VAL A 63 -2.15 5.12 5.02
CA VAL A 63 -0.73 5.38 4.74
C VAL A 63 0.14 4.96 5.92
N ALA A 64 -0.22 5.34 7.15
CA ALA A 64 0.53 4.96 8.36
C ALA A 64 0.63 3.43 8.51
N ASP A 65 -0.49 2.71 8.35
CA ASP A 65 -0.54 1.26 8.45
C ASP A 65 0.32 0.59 7.38
N LEU A 66 0.30 1.10 6.15
CA LEU A 66 1.13 0.60 5.04
C LEU A 66 2.62 0.78 5.34
N TYR A 67 3.03 1.96 5.78
CA TYR A 67 4.41 2.22 6.17
C TYR A 67 4.84 1.36 7.36
N GLU A 68 3.99 1.14 8.35
CA GLU A 68 4.29 0.27 9.49
C GLU A 68 4.63 -1.17 9.05
N VAL A 69 3.85 -1.74 8.12
CA VAL A 69 4.12 -3.09 7.60
C VAL A 69 5.42 -3.12 6.80
N ALA A 70 5.69 -2.10 5.99
CA ALA A 70 6.94 -2.00 5.23
C ALA A 70 8.17 -1.84 6.16
N HIS A 71 8.06 -1.03 7.21
CA HIS A 71 9.10 -0.85 8.23
C HIS A 71 9.32 -2.14 9.03
N ALA A 72 8.27 -2.81 9.49
CA ALA A 72 8.39 -4.08 10.20
C ALA A 72 9.10 -5.17 9.38
N ARG A 73 9.03 -5.10 8.03
CA ARG A 73 9.85 -5.94 7.15
C ARG A 73 11.29 -5.43 7.03
N GLY A 74 11.48 -4.14 6.82
CA GLY A 74 12.82 -3.54 6.62
C GLY A 74 13.70 -3.49 7.87
N ASP A 75 13.10 -3.44 9.07
CA ASP A 75 13.82 -3.28 10.35
C ASP A 75 14.40 -4.60 10.89
N LYS A 76 14.02 -5.74 10.30
CA LYS A 76 14.65 -7.02 10.63
C LYS A 76 16.05 -7.05 10.07
N ASP A 77 17.03 -7.36 10.91
CA ASP A 77 18.40 -7.61 10.48
C ASP A 77 18.49 -8.98 9.78
N PRO A 78 18.70 -9.03 8.45
CA PRO A 78 18.79 -10.30 7.74
C PRO A 78 19.95 -11.16 8.22
N ALA A 79 21.03 -10.55 8.71
CA ALA A 79 22.19 -11.29 9.23
C ALA A 79 21.86 -12.08 10.51
N ALA A 80 20.86 -11.64 11.27
CA ALA A 80 20.37 -12.33 12.47
C ALA A 80 19.34 -13.43 12.17
N MET A 81 18.79 -13.48 10.94
CA MET A 81 17.84 -14.50 10.53
C MET A 81 18.53 -15.84 10.24
N SER A 82 17.82 -16.94 10.46
CA SER A 82 18.23 -18.28 10.01
C SER A 82 18.05 -18.44 8.50
N ASP A 83 18.74 -19.45 7.93
CA ASP A 83 18.61 -19.76 6.50
C ASP A 83 17.16 -20.11 6.12
N GLN A 84 16.45 -20.84 7.00
CA GLN A 84 15.05 -21.19 6.79
C GLN A 84 14.14 -19.96 6.78
N GLU A 85 14.39 -18.96 7.62
CA GLU A 85 13.62 -17.72 7.63
C GLU A 85 13.90 -16.86 6.38
N LEU A 86 15.14 -16.82 5.92
CA LEU A 86 15.51 -16.13 4.68
C LEU A 86 14.85 -16.76 3.46
N ILE A 87 14.81 -18.09 3.39
CA ILE A 87 14.13 -18.84 2.33
C ILE A 87 12.62 -18.63 2.40
N LYS A 88 12.03 -18.76 3.59
CA LYS A 88 10.58 -18.60 3.82
C LYS A 88 10.07 -17.19 3.46
N ALA A 89 10.92 -16.17 3.54
CA ALA A 89 10.55 -14.80 3.15
C ALA A 89 10.11 -14.67 1.67
N TRP A 90 10.42 -15.68 0.84
CA TRP A 90 10.07 -15.76 -0.59
C TRP A 90 8.95 -16.76 -0.88
N ASP A 91 8.35 -17.36 0.15
CA ASP A 91 7.22 -18.28 -0.03
C ASP A 91 5.99 -17.54 -0.53
N MET A 92 5.34 -18.10 -1.54
CA MET A 92 4.02 -17.69 -2.01
C MET A 92 2.92 -18.47 -1.28
N ASP A 93 3.02 -18.54 0.05
CA ASP A 93 2.05 -19.25 0.88
C ASP A 93 0.67 -18.56 0.81
N GLY A 94 -0.38 -19.37 0.61
CA GLY A 94 -1.73 -18.87 0.43
C GLY A 94 -2.28 -18.15 1.66
N ALA A 95 -1.90 -18.57 2.88
CA ALA A 95 -2.36 -17.92 4.11
C ALA A 95 -1.67 -16.56 4.31
N ASP A 96 -0.37 -16.48 4.09
CA ASP A 96 0.39 -15.22 4.17
C ASP A 96 -0.07 -14.21 3.11
N MET A 97 -0.31 -14.67 1.88
CA MET A 97 -0.86 -13.82 0.82
C MET A 97 -2.31 -13.40 1.11
N MET A 98 -3.14 -14.29 1.67
CA MET A 98 -4.50 -13.93 2.05
C MET A 98 -4.52 -12.88 3.15
N TRP A 99 -3.60 -12.95 4.12
CA TRP A 99 -3.46 -11.92 5.14
C TRP A 99 -3.18 -10.55 4.52
N TRP A 100 -2.27 -10.48 3.54
CA TRP A 100 -1.99 -9.25 2.79
C TRP A 100 -3.21 -8.71 2.05
N PHE A 101 -3.91 -9.56 1.30
CA PHE A 101 -5.13 -9.15 0.61
C PHE A 101 -6.21 -8.68 1.58
N ARG A 102 -6.36 -9.35 2.72
CA ARG A 102 -7.31 -8.94 3.77
C ARG A 102 -6.96 -7.56 4.33
N PHE A 103 -5.69 -7.36 4.68
CA PHE A 103 -5.18 -6.11 5.21
C PHE A 103 -5.46 -4.92 4.27
N LEU A 104 -5.25 -5.11 2.96
CA LEU A 104 -5.54 -4.11 1.94
C LEU A 104 -7.05 -3.94 1.71
N TYR A 105 -7.83 -5.03 1.75
CA TYR A 105 -9.28 -5.01 1.52
C TYR A 105 -10.06 -4.27 2.59
N ASP A 106 -9.65 -4.40 3.85
CA ASP A 106 -10.22 -3.64 4.97
C ASP A 106 -9.97 -2.12 4.83
N ARG A 107 -9.02 -1.71 3.96
CA ARG A 107 -8.64 -0.32 3.64
C ARG A 107 -8.89 0.08 2.19
N ARG A 108 -9.66 -0.72 1.45
CA ARG A 108 -9.71 -0.66 -0.03
C ARG A 108 -10.09 0.70 -0.61
N ASP A 109 -10.94 1.47 0.07
CA ASP A 109 -11.39 2.78 -0.42
C ASP A 109 -10.24 3.79 -0.39
N ASP A 110 -9.58 3.93 0.75
CA ASP A 110 -8.42 4.81 0.91
C ASP A 110 -7.22 4.31 0.08
N PHE A 111 -7.05 2.98 -0.04
CA PHE A 111 -6.03 2.40 -0.90
C PHE A 111 -6.29 2.73 -2.37
N TYR A 112 -7.53 2.62 -2.84
CA TYR A 112 -7.93 3.06 -4.17
C TYR A 112 -7.70 4.57 -4.37
N LEU A 113 -7.98 5.40 -3.36
CA LEU A 113 -7.68 6.83 -3.43
C LEU A 113 -6.21 7.10 -3.71
N LEU A 114 -5.31 6.39 -3.01
CA LEU A 114 -3.87 6.49 -3.20
C LEU A 114 -3.43 6.02 -4.59
N LEU A 115 -4.02 4.93 -5.10
CA LEU A 115 -3.68 4.34 -6.39
C LEU A 115 -4.19 5.15 -7.59
N SER A 116 -5.39 5.70 -7.51
CA SER A 116 -6.13 6.19 -8.69
C SER A 116 -6.69 7.61 -8.56
N CYS A 117 -6.72 8.19 -7.36
CA CYS A 117 -7.35 9.50 -7.12
C CYS A 117 -6.38 10.56 -6.59
N SER A 118 -5.09 10.24 -6.45
CA SER A 118 -4.08 11.05 -5.76
C SER A 118 -3.33 12.05 -6.66
N GLN A 119 -3.62 12.10 -7.96
CA GLN A 119 -2.97 13.03 -8.89
C GLN A 119 -3.13 14.48 -8.43
N GLY A 120 -2.03 15.24 -8.46
CA GLY A 120 -2.00 16.62 -7.93
C GLY A 120 -1.77 16.72 -6.41
N THR A 121 -1.54 15.61 -5.72
CA THR A 121 -1.12 15.57 -4.29
C THR A 121 0.31 15.05 -4.16
N ARG A 122 0.87 15.14 -2.95
CA ARG A 122 2.13 14.45 -2.59
C ARG A 122 2.13 12.92 -2.83
N TYR A 123 0.97 12.30 -3.03
CA TYR A 123 0.82 10.86 -3.27
C TYR A 123 0.64 10.50 -4.75
N ALA A 124 0.86 11.44 -5.68
CA ALA A 124 0.64 11.23 -7.11
C ALA A 124 1.41 10.03 -7.72
N ASN A 125 2.56 9.66 -7.11
CA ASN A 125 3.40 8.54 -7.52
C ASN A 125 3.32 7.34 -6.56
N PHE A 126 2.28 7.28 -5.72
CA PHE A 126 2.17 6.30 -4.64
C PHE A 126 2.45 4.84 -5.04
N PRO A 127 1.92 4.30 -6.17
CA PRO A 127 2.24 2.92 -6.57
C PRO A 127 3.74 2.68 -6.77
N HIS A 128 4.44 3.63 -7.37
CA HIS A 128 5.88 3.54 -7.59
C HIS A 128 6.65 3.62 -6.27
N ASP A 129 6.36 4.62 -5.45
CA ASP A 129 7.02 4.84 -4.16
C ASP A 129 6.82 3.64 -3.21
N TRP A 130 5.63 3.04 -3.23
CA TRP A 130 5.29 1.86 -2.45
C TRP A 130 6.10 0.63 -2.89
N VAL A 131 6.22 0.39 -4.20
CA VAL A 131 7.06 -0.69 -4.74
C VAL A 131 8.53 -0.46 -4.40
N GLU A 132 9.04 0.76 -4.52
CA GLU A 132 10.42 1.10 -4.20
C GLU A 132 10.74 0.82 -2.72
N LEU A 133 9.86 1.25 -1.82
CA LEU A 133 9.98 1.02 -0.38
C LEU A 133 10.08 -0.48 -0.04
N LEU A 134 9.16 -1.29 -0.59
CA LEU A 134 9.12 -2.73 -0.34
C LEU A 134 10.26 -3.48 -1.03
N THR A 135 10.67 -3.02 -2.22
CA THR A 135 11.88 -3.51 -2.90
C THR A 135 13.08 -3.32 -2.00
N LYS A 136 13.28 -2.11 -1.45
CA LYS A 136 14.39 -1.83 -0.55
C LYS A 136 14.40 -2.74 0.68
N ALA A 137 13.24 -2.95 1.30
CA ALA A 137 13.09 -3.86 2.44
C ALA A 137 13.43 -5.32 2.06
N THR A 138 13.05 -5.77 0.87
CA THR A 138 13.22 -7.16 0.42
C THR A 138 14.62 -7.44 -0.15
N SER A 139 15.27 -6.44 -0.75
CA SER A 139 16.62 -6.57 -1.33
C SER A 139 17.67 -6.98 -0.30
N ALA A 140 17.54 -6.54 0.95
CA ALA A 140 18.47 -6.91 2.02
C ALA A 140 18.39 -8.42 2.34
N TYR A 141 17.20 -9.02 2.21
CA TYR A 141 16.99 -10.45 2.43
C TYR A 141 17.59 -11.26 1.27
N LEU A 142 17.43 -10.79 0.03
CA LEU A 142 18.06 -11.42 -1.14
C LEU A 142 19.59 -11.38 -1.02
N ALA A 143 20.13 -10.20 -0.71
CA ALA A 143 21.58 -10.02 -0.60
C ALA A 143 22.19 -10.94 0.46
N GLU A 144 21.51 -11.10 1.60
CA GLU A 144 21.98 -12.00 2.65
C GLU A 144 21.86 -13.48 2.23
N ALA A 145 20.77 -13.88 1.59
CA ALA A 145 20.61 -15.22 1.04
C ALA A 145 21.69 -15.55 -0.01
N GLN A 146 22.03 -14.60 -0.88
CA GLN A 146 23.12 -14.70 -1.85
C GLN A 146 24.48 -14.81 -1.17
N ARG A 147 24.73 -14.00 -0.14
CA ARG A 147 25.97 -14.03 0.64
C ARG A 147 26.20 -15.39 1.31
N ARG A 148 25.13 -16.04 1.76
CA ARG A 148 25.17 -17.39 2.36
C ARG A 148 25.16 -18.53 1.34
N GLY A 149 25.04 -18.22 0.05
CA GLY A 149 24.99 -19.23 -1.02
C GLY A 149 23.67 -20.03 -1.07
N LEU A 150 22.59 -19.51 -0.47
CA LEU A 150 21.28 -20.17 -0.44
C LEU A 150 20.54 -20.08 -1.78
N CYS A 151 20.91 -19.11 -2.64
CA CYS A 151 20.27 -18.84 -3.93
C CYS A 151 21.29 -18.32 -4.95
N ARG A 152 20.85 -18.11 -6.20
CA ARG A 152 21.69 -17.55 -7.28
C ARG A 152 22.16 -16.13 -6.95
N ASN A 153 23.40 -15.81 -7.32
CA ASN A 153 24.06 -14.55 -6.96
C ASN A 153 24.15 -13.51 -8.11
N ASP A 154 23.46 -13.76 -9.23
CA ASP A 154 23.46 -12.94 -10.43
C ASP A 154 22.18 -12.08 -10.59
N VAL A 155 21.26 -12.15 -9.62
CA VAL A 155 20.10 -11.26 -9.56
C VAL A 155 20.50 -9.99 -8.82
N GLU A 156 20.69 -8.92 -9.59
CA GLU A 156 21.00 -7.58 -9.07
C GLU A 156 19.76 -6.84 -8.57
N PRO A 157 19.90 -5.80 -7.72
CA PRO A 157 18.77 -5.03 -7.19
C PRO A 157 17.83 -4.46 -8.26
N ALA A 158 18.36 -4.07 -9.43
CA ALA A 158 17.56 -3.55 -10.53
C ALA A 158 16.64 -4.63 -11.14
N GLU A 159 17.15 -5.85 -11.31
CA GLU A 159 16.35 -6.98 -11.80
C GLU A 159 15.29 -7.37 -10.77
N LEU A 160 15.67 -7.43 -9.49
CA LEU A 160 14.70 -7.69 -8.41
C LEU A 160 13.58 -6.65 -8.38
N HIS A 161 13.90 -5.36 -8.58
CA HIS A 161 12.90 -4.30 -8.65
C HIS A 161 11.90 -4.51 -9.79
N ILE A 162 12.34 -4.95 -10.97
CA ILE A 162 11.47 -5.24 -12.12
C ILE A 162 10.50 -6.38 -11.77
N LEU A 163 11.02 -7.48 -11.20
CA LEU A 163 10.21 -8.63 -10.80
C LEU A 163 9.19 -8.26 -9.71
N LEU A 164 9.63 -7.52 -8.68
CA LEU A 164 8.77 -7.07 -7.61
C LEU A 164 7.72 -6.08 -8.11
N SER A 165 8.05 -5.20 -9.05
CA SER A 165 7.07 -4.30 -9.67
C SER A 165 5.94 -5.09 -10.33
N ALA A 166 6.27 -6.11 -11.13
CA ALA A 166 5.28 -6.96 -11.78
C ALA A 166 4.41 -7.73 -10.75
N PHE A 167 5.04 -8.29 -9.71
CA PHE A 167 4.34 -8.94 -8.61
C PHE A 167 3.32 -8.01 -7.97
N TRP A 168 3.78 -6.83 -7.58
CA TRP A 168 2.99 -5.86 -6.86
C TRP A 168 1.84 -5.29 -7.68
N THR A 169 2.03 -5.08 -8.99
CA THR A 169 0.92 -4.77 -9.91
C THR A 169 -0.20 -5.80 -9.80
N THR A 170 0.11 -7.10 -9.73
CA THR A 170 -0.93 -8.12 -9.55
C THR A 170 -1.65 -8.03 -8.19
N ILE A 171 -1.04 -7.42 -7.18
CA ILE A 171 -1.65 -7.25 -5.86
C ILE A 171 -2.58 -6.04 -5.85
N TYR A 172 -2.23 -4.92 -6.49
CA TYR A 172 -3.02 -3.68 -6.42
C TYR A 172 -4.15 -3.60 -7.45
N GLU A 173 -3.95 -4.16 -8.64
CA GLU A 173 -4.92 -4.09 -9.75
C GLU A 173 -6.34 -4.53 -9.38
N PRO A 174 -6.55 -5.60 -8.58
CA PRO A 174 -7.89 -5.95 -8.11
C PRO A 174 -8.63 -4.81 -7.41
N PHE A 175 -7.92 -3.92 -6.71
CA PHE A 175 -8.51 -2.77 -6.04
C PHE A 175 -8.87 -1.64 -7.02
N ILE A 176 -8.06 -1.44 -8.06
CA ILE A 176 -8.34 -0.52 -9.18
C ILE A 176 -9.59 -0.98 -9.94
N HIS A 177 -9.75 -2.30 -10.09
CA HIS A 177 -10.92 -2.92 -10.73
C HIS A 177 -12.10 -3.18 -9.77
N HIS A 178 -12.02 -2.73 -8.52
CA HIS A 178 -13.08 -2.87 -7.52
C HIS A 178 -13.58 -4.31 -7.30
N PHE A 179 -12.65 -5.27 -7.24
CA PHE A 179 -12.98 -6.67 -6.98
C PHE A 179 -13.72 -6.83 -5.66
N THR A 180 -14.73 -7.69 -5.65
CA THR A 180 -15.37 -8.22 -4.43
C THR A 180 -14.40 -9.11 -3.66
N TRP A 181 -14.68 -9.37 -2.38
CA TRP A 181 -13.86 -10.28 -1.58
C TRP A 181 -13.75 -11.68 -2.19
N GLU A 182 -14.85 -12.23 -2.71
CA GLU A 182 -14.83 -13.54 -3.40
C GLU A 182 -13.91 -13.55 -4.62
N GLN A 183 -13.90 -12.45 -5.39
CA GLN A 183 -12.97 -12.30 -6.52
C GLN A 183 -11.52 -12.15 -6.05
N ILE A 184 -11.26 -11.44 -4.95
CA ILE A 184 -9.93 -11.36 -4.32
C ILE A 184 -9.45 -12.74 -3.88
N GLU A 185 -10.33 -13.55 -3.27
CA GLU A 185 -9.99 -14.90 -2.85
C GLU A 185 -9.62 -15.80 -4.03
N ALA A 186 -10.38 -15.73 -5.12
CA ALA A 186 -10.07 -16.45 -6.35
C ALA A 186 -8.74 -15.95 -6.97
N HIS A 187 -8.54 -14.64 -7.01
CA HIS A 187 -7.34 -14.00 -7.53
C HIS A 187 -6.09 -14.38 -6.74
N CYS A 188 -6.16 -14.40 -5.41
CA CYS A 188 -5.06 -14.79 -4.54
C CYS A 188 -4.55 -16.19 -4.88
N ARG A 189 -5.44 -17.16 -5.14
CA ARG A 189 -5.06 -18.52 -5.54
C ARG A 189 -4.30 -18.54 -6.87
N ILE A 190 -4.71 -17.71 -7.83
CA ILE A 190 -4.06 -17.57 -9.13
C ILE A 190 -2.67 -16.95 -8.95
N VAL A 191 -2.56 -15.85 -8.21
CA VAL A 191 -1.28 -15.16 -7.96
C VAL A 191 -0.27 -16.05 -7.23
N CYS A 192 -0.70 -16.81 -6.22
CA CYS A 192 0.16 -17.79 -5.54
C CYS A 192 0.71 -18.87 -6.49
N GLY A 193 -0.05 -19.25 -7.52
CA GLY A 193 0.41 -20.19 -8.55
C GLY A 193 1.24 -19.55 -9.67
N LEU A 194 1.09 -18.24 -9.89
CA LEU A 194 1.78 -17.51 -10.96
C LEU A 194 3.24 -17.21 -10.60
N PHE A 195 3.50 -16.78 -9.36
CA PHE A 195 4.85 -16.42 -8.91
C PHE A 195 5.54 -17.60 -8.23
N ASN A 196 6.71 -17.99 -8.76
CA ASN A 196 7.57 -19.01 -8.16
C ASN A 196 8.94 -18.39 -7.84
N TRP A 197 9.04 -17.66 -6.74
CA TRP A 197 10.28 -17.00 -6.32
C TRP A 197 11.43 -17.98 -6.08
N HIS A 198 11.13 -19.16 -5.52
CA HIS A 198 12.11 -20.24 -5.36
C HIS A 198 12.73 -20.66 -6.68
N GLY A 199 11.89 -20.86 -7.70
CA GLY A 199 12.30 -21.18 -9.05
C GLY A 199 13.00 -20.03 -9.77
N ALA A 200 12.62 -18.78 -9.51
CA ALA A 200 13.28 -17.61 -10.13
C ALA A 200 14.67 -17.35 -9.54
N LEU A 201 14.80 -17.47 -8.22
CA LEU A 201 16.02 -17.20 -7.46
C LEU A 201 16.91 -18.44 -7.27
N HIS A 202 16.48 -19.61 -7.73
CA HIS A 202 17.21 -20.87 -7.58
C HIS A 202 17.58 -21.16 -6.11
N PHE A 203 16.61 -21.03 -5.19
CA PHE A 203 16.84 -21.40 -3.80
C PHE A 203 17.17 -22.89 -3.69
N GLN A 204 18.23 -23.19 -2.93
CA GLN A 204 18.64 -24.57 -2.66
C GLN A 204 17.66 -25.20 -1.66
N LYS A 205 17.24 -26.44 -1.94
CA LYS A 205 16.36 -27.22 -1.06
C LYS A 205 17.11 -27.78 0.13
#